data_AF-A0AAD8LF17-F1
#
_entry.id   AF-A0AAD8LF17-F1
#
_cell.length_a   1.000
_cell.length_b   1.000
_cell.length_c   1.000
_cell.angle_alpha   90.00
_cell.angle_beta   90.00
_cell.angle_gamma   90.00
#
_symmetry.space_group_name_H-M   'P 1'
#
loop_
_entity.id
_entity.type
_entity.pdbx_description
1 polymer ?
#
loop_
_entity_poly.entity_id
_entity_poly.type
_entity_poly.pdbx_seq_one_letter_code
_entity_poly.pdbx_strand_id
1 'polypeptide(L)'
;MNSKYFEIKDVFCSRLVDKIRMGQRDDDDLNDIQKNAVRWGDPMAHLVKKKHSEVVLPDIGDNERMKESGFIIPQEVPKHSWLKKGLDAAPYRYGIKSGRHWDGVDRSNGFEKQMFNRQNMKQATEREAYLWSVADM
;
A
#
# COMPACT_ATOMS: atom_id res chain seq x y z
N MET A 1 3.88 46.11 -8.80
CA MET A 1 3.16 45.15 -7.93
C MET A 1 2.44 44.03 -8.71
N ASN A 2 2.83 43.69 -9.94
CA ASN A 2 2.06 42.77 -10.80
C ASN A 2 2.76 41.44 -11.18
N SER A 3 4.06 41.22 -10.88
CA SER A 3 4.71 39.98 -11.33
C SER A 3 4.39 38.76 -10.44
N LYS A 4 4.29 38.96 -9.12
CA LYS A 4 3.98 37.86 -8.17
C LYS A 4 2.62 37.22 -8.41
N TYR A 5 1.63 37.99 -8.89
CA TYR A 5 0.29 37.48 -9.19
C TYR A 5 0.23 36.67 -10.49
N PHE A 6 1.19 36.86 -11.41
CA PHE A 6 1.26 36.13 -12.68
C PHE A 6 1.84 34.72 -12.45
N GLU A 7 2.95 34.62 -11.71
CA GLU A 7 3.56 33.34 -11.30
C GLU A 7 2.60 32.45 -10.50
N ILE A 8 1.83 33.02 -9.57
CA ILE A 8 0.89 32.24 -8.75
C ILE A 8 -0.24 31.65 -9.61
N LYS A 9 -0.70 32.37 -10.64
CA LYS A 9 -1.73 31.87 -11.57
C LYS A 9 -1.18 30.77 -12.48
N ASP A 10 0.06 30.89 -12.96
CA ASP A 10 0.68 29.88 -13.82
C ASP A 10 0.95 28.57 -13.07
N VAL A 11 1.38 28.63 -11.81
CA VAL A 11 1.57 27.44 -10.96
C VAL A 11 0.24 26.79 -10.57
N PHE A 12 -0.82 27.58 -10.39
CA PHE A 12 -2.14 27.03 -10.10
C PHE A 12 -2.76 26.39 -11.35
N CYS A 13 -2.60 27.01 -12.52
CA CYS A 13 -3.10 26.52 -13.80
C CYS A 13 -2.39 25.22 -14.23
N SER A 14 -1.06 25.15 -14.09
CA SER A 14 -0.30 23.92 -14.38
C SER A 14 -0.72 22.76 -13.48
N ARG A 15 -0.82 22.98 -12.17
CA ARG A 15 -1.34 21.95 -11.24
C ARG A 15 -2.76 21.51 -11.56
N LEU A 16 -3.61 22.40 -12.07
CA LEU A 16 -5.00 22.08 -12.40
C LEU A 16 -5.09 21.26 -13.69
N VAL A 17 -4.28 21.58 -14.70
CA VAL A 17 -4.14 20.79 -15.93
C VAL A 17 -3.55 19.41 -15.62
N ASP A 18 -2.50 19.34 -14.79
CA ASP A 18 -1.90 18.06 -14.37
C ASP A 18 -2.90 17.18 -13.62
N LYS A 19 -3.76 17.78 -12.77
CA LYS A 19 -4.80 17.05 -12.03
C LYS A 19 -5.94 16.54 -12.92
N ILE A 20 -6.18 17.19 -14.06
CA ILE A 20 -7.13 16.74 -15.09
C ILE A 20 -6.53 15.59 -15.92
N ARG A 21 -5.20 15.54 -16.09
CA ARG A 21 -4.50 14.50 -16.84
C ARG A 21 -4.71 13.11 -16.24
N MET A 22 -4.66 12.99 -14.90
CA MET A 22 -4.69 11.80 -14.01
C MET A 22 -5.79 10.72 -14.21
N GLY A 23 -6.59 10.79 -15.28
CA GLY A 23 -7.51 9.73 -15.70
C GLY A 23 -7.49 9.46 -17.20
N GLN A 24 -6.48 9.95 -17.93
CA GLN A 24 -6.31 9.69 -19.35
C GLN A 24 -5.56 8.36 -19.55
N ARG A 25 -5.87 7.65 -20.63
CA ARG A 25 -5.19 6.38 -20.98
C ARG A 25 -3.67 6.54 -21.10
N ASP A 26 -3.22 7.74 -21.41
CA ASP A 26 -1.82 8.10 -21.67
C ASP A 26 -1.15 8.82 -20.49
N ASP A 27 -1.66 8.63 -19.26
CA ASP A 27 -0.97 9.10 -18.06
C ASP A 27 0.40 8.44 -17.94
N ASP A 28 1.47 9.24 -18.08
CA ASP A 28 2.85 8.76 -18.07
C ASP A 28 3.16 8.00 -16.77
N ASP A 29 2.72 8.52 -15.62
CA ASP A 29 2.88 7.89 -14.30
C ASP A 29 2.13 6.55 -14.20
N LEU A 30 0.88 6.48 -14.67
CA LEU A 30 0.08 5.26 -14.64
C LEU A 30 0.69 4.19 -15.56
N ASN A 31 1.14 4.60 -16.73
CA ASN A 31 1.80 3.75 -17.71
C ASN A 31 3.11 3.18 -17.14
N ASP A 32 3.89 3.99 -16.43
CA ASP A 32 5.13 3.53 -15.81
C ASP A 32 4.87 2.56 -14.65
N ILE A 33 3.83 2.78 -13.83
CA ILE A 33 3.40 1.81 -12.81
C ILE A 33 3.01 0.46 -13.47
N GLN A 34 2.25 0.50 -14.57
CA GLN A 34 1.81 -0.71 -15.28
C GLN A 34 2.94 -1.46 -15.99
N LYS A 35 3.94 -0.75 -16.53
CA LYS A 35 5.16 -1.35 -17.09
C LYS A 35 6.03 -1.96 -15.98
N ASN A 36 6.08 -1.33 -14.82
CA ASN A 36 6.88 -1.78 -13.68
C ASN A 36 6.24 -2.94 -12.90
N ALA A 37 4.93 -3.18 -13.01
CA ALA A 37 4.29 -4.34 -12.40
C ALA A 37 4.89 -5.66 -12.88
N VAL A 38 5.24 -6.55 -11.93
CA VAL A 38 5.63 -7.92 -12.24
C VAL A 38 4.36 -8.72 -12.52
N ARG A 39 4.33 -9.41 -13.67
CA ARG A 39 3.21 -10.25 -14.08
C ARG A 39 3.56 -11.71 -13.90
N TRP A 40 2.63 -12.48 -13.35
CA TRP A 40 2.80 -13.92 -13.22
C TRP A 40 2.88 -14.57 -14.61
N GLY A 41 3.81 -15.52 -14.78
CA GLY A 41 4.01 -16.23 -16.06
C GLY A 41 4.89 -15.50 -17.08
N ASP A 42 5.53 -14.39 -16.73
CA ASP A 42 6.50 -13.73 -17.62
C ASP A 42 7.84 -14.51 -17.65
N PRO A 43 8.23 -15.12 -18.80
CA PRO A 43 9.47 -15.88 -18.90
C PRO A 43 10.72 -15.00 -18.72
N MET A 44 10.62 -13.68 -18.90
CA MET A 44 11.73 -12.75 -18.75
C MET A 44 11.86 -12.14 -17.35
N ALA A 45 10.92 -12.41 -16.43
CA ALA A 45 10.88 -11.79 -15.09
C ALA A 45 12.16 -11.97 -14.28
N HIS A 46 12.88 -13.09 -14.47
CA HIS A 46 14.10 -13.41 -13.75
C HIS A 46 15.36 -12.74 -14.33
N LEU A 47 15.34 -12.33 -15.60
CA LEU A 47 16.50 -11.70 -16.24
C LEU A 47 16.70 -10.26 -15.77
N VAL A 48 15.62 -9.56 -15.43
CA VAL A 48 15.66 -8.16 -15.04
C VAL A 48 15.35 -8.03 -13.56
N LYS A 49 16.38 -7.86 -12.73
CA LYS A 49 16.21 -7.48 -11.32
C LYS A 49 15.71 -6.03 -11.26
N LYS A 50 14.40 -5.84 -11.14
CA LYS A 50 13.84 -4.52 -10.82
C LYS A 50 14.39 -4.10 -9.45
N LYS A 51 14.87 -2.86 -9.34
CA LYS A 51 15.23 -2.27 -8.05
C LYS A 51 13.92 -2.14 -7.26
N HIS A 52 13.71 -3.01 -6.27
CA HIS A 52 12.70 -2.72 -5.27
C HIS A 52 13.15 -1.44 -4.58
N SER A 53 12.43 -0.34 -4.83
CA SER A 53 12.51 0.84 -3.99
C SER A 53 11.89 0.46 -2.66
N GLU A 54 12.64 -0.24 -1.81
CA GLU A 54 12.38 -0.14 -0.39
C GLU A 54 12.36 1.35 -0.10
N VAL A 55 11.22 1.85 0.38
CA VAL A 55 11.11 3.21 0.87
C VAL A 55 12.02 3.27 2.09
N VAL A 56 13.29 3.57 1.85
CA VAL A 56 14.27 3.86 2.89
C VAL A 56 13.82 5.20 3.46
N LEU A 57 12.99 5.13 4.48
CA LEU A 57 12.64 6.30 5.28
C LEU A 57 13.97 6.87 5.80
N PRO A 58 14.27 8.16 5.58
CA PRO A 58 15.45 8.79 6.16
C PRO A 58 15.47 8.54 7.67
N ASP A 59 16.61 8.12 8.21
CA ASP A 59 16.75 7.92 9.65
C ASP A 59 16.57 9.28 10.34
N ILE A 60 15.44 9.44 11.02
CA ILE A 60 15.09 10.69 11.71
C ILE A 60 16.12 11.01 12.82
N GLY A 61 16.83 9.98 13.32
CA GLY A 61 17.84 10.06 14.38
C GLY A 61 19.22 10.57 13.93
N ASP A 62 19.45 10.78 12.64
CA ASP A 62 20.77 11.25 12.16
C ASP A 62 21.06 12.73 12.45
N ASN A 63 20.05 13.51 12.83
CA ASN A 63 20.19 14.94 13.11
C ASN A 63 21.06 15.20 14.36
N GLU A 64 22.13 16.00 14.20
CA GLU A 64 23.07 16.36 15.28
C GLU A 64 22.36 16.95 16.52
N ARG A 65 21.36 17.81 16.29
CA ARG A 65 20.51 18.40 17.35
C ARG A 65 19.73 17.38 18.18
N MET A 66 19.38 16.22 17.61
CA MET A 66 18.70 15.14 18.35
C MET A 66 19.68 14.24 19.10
N LYS A 67 20.93 14.15 18.64
CA LYS A 67 22.00 13.46 19.39
C LYS A 67 22.34 14.24 20.66
N GLU A 68 22.35 15.57 20.57
CA GLU A 68 22.55 16.48 21.70
C GLU A 68 21.43 16.41 22.75
N SER A 69 20.18 16.17 22.33
CA SER A 69 19.04 16.08 23.25
C SER A 69 18.99 14.78 24.04
N GLY A 70 19.85 13.79 23.72
CA GLY A 70 19.90 12.48 24.37
C GLY A 70 18.68 11.58 24.11
N PHE A 71 17.71 12.04 23.32
CA PHE A 71 16.48 11.31 23.01
C PHE A 71 16.61 10.61 21.65
N ILE A 72 17.20 9.42 21.65
CA ILE A 72 17.39 8.58 20.47
C ILE A 72 16.27 7.55 20.40
N ILE A 73 15.40 7.65 19.38
CA ILE A 73 14.41 6.61 19.06
C ILE A 73 15.09 5.60 18.12
N PRO A 74 15.27 4.32 18.50
CA PRO A 74 15.84 3.32 17.60
C PRO A 74 14.96 3.16 16.35
N GLN A 75 15.53 3.45 15.18
CA GLN A 75 14.84 3.26 13.88
C GLN A 75 14.95 1.82 13.36
N GLU A 76 15.83 1.02 13.95
CA GLU A 76 16.00 -0.38 13.57
C GLU A 76 14.78 -1.22 13.92
N VAL A 77 14.45 -2.16 13.03
CA VAL A 77 13.37 -3.12 13.27
C VAL A 77 13.80 -4.11 14.36
N PRO A 78 13.05 -4.24 15.48
CA PRO A 78 13.39 -5.17 16.55
C PRO A 78 13.50 -6.63 16.08
N LYS A 79 14.37 -7.42 16.72
CA LYS A 79 14.59 -8.85 16.36
C LYS A 79 13.32 -9.70 16.41
N HIS A 80 12.42 -9.40 17.35
CA HIS A 80 11.14 -10.11 17.50
C HIS A 80 10.05 -9.64 16.54
N SER A 81 10.32 -8.60 15.75
CA SER A 81 9.34 -8.04 14.81
C SER A 81 8.88 -9.06 13.78
N TRP A 82 7.59 -9.03 13.45
CA TRP A 82 6.99 -9.77 12.35
C TRP A 82 7.73 -9.57 11.01
N LEU A 83 8.29 -8.37 10.77
CA LEU A 83 9.07 -8.05 9.57
C LEU A 83 10.35 -8.88 9.47
N LYS A 84 11.04 -9.14 10.59
CA LYS A 84 12.27 -9.95 10.62
C LYS A 84 11.97 -11.44 10.58
N LYS A 85 10.84 -11.85 11.15
CA LYS A 85 10.41 -13.25 11.13
C LYS A 85 9.78 -13.66 9.79
N GLY A 86 9.31 -12.70 8.98
CA GLY A 86 8.62 -12.99 7.72
C GLY A 86 7.24 -13.64 7.90
N LEU A 87 6.61 -13.45 9.07
CA LEU A 87 5.23 -13.90 9.29
C LEU A 87 4.28 -12.87 8.66
N ASP A 88 3.34 -13.30 7.84
CA ASP A 88 2.32 -12.37 7.37
C ASP A 88 1.30 -12.07 8.48
N ALA A 89 0.86 -10.82 8.57
CA ALA A 89 -0.13 -10.41 9.55
C ALA A 89 -1.50 -10.96 9.15
N ALA A 90 -2.32 -11.32 10.15
CA ALA A 90 -3.71 -11.68 9.88
C ALA A 90 -4.39 -10.51 9.13
N PRO A 91 -5.10 -10.77 8.02
CA PRO A 91 -5.74 -9.72 7.26
C PRO A 91 -6.88 -9.13 8.07
N TYR A 92 -6.82 -7.82 8.33
CA TYR A 92 -7.89 -7.03 8.94
C TYR A 92 -8.70 -6.33 7.85
N ARG A 93 -9.88 -5.82 8.24
CA ARG A 93 -10.84 -5.18 7.32
C ARG A 93 -10.29 -3.96 6.57
N TYR A 94 -9.30 -3.28 7.14
CA TYR A 94 -8.84 -1.97 6.67
C TYR A 94 -7.53 -1.98 5.86
N GLY A 95 -6.88 -3.13 5.63
CA GLY A 95 -5.62 -3.15 4.88
C GLY A 95 -4.42 -2.44 5.57
N ILE A 96 -4.53 -2.04 6.84
CA ILE A 96 -3.49 -1.37 7.63
C ILE A 96 -2.44 -2.34 8.19
N LYS A 97 -1.26 -2.43 7.57
CA LYS A 97 -0.13 -3.24 8.03
C LYS A 97 0.25 -2.95 9.49
N SER A 98 0.57 -4.02 10.22
CA SER A 98 0.99 -3.94 11.61
C SER A 98 2.33 -3.19 11.73
N GLY A 99 2.52 -2.51 12.85
CA GLY A 99 3.72 -1.70 13.09
C GLY A 99 4.99 -2.54 13.18
N ARG A 100 6.16 -1.89 13.02
CA ARG A 100 7.48 -2.55 13.09
C ARG A 100 7.75 -3.27 14.41
N HIS A 101 7.06 -2.91 15.49
CA HIS A 101 7.27 -3.48 16.82
C HIS A 101 6.35 -4.65 17.15
N TRP A 102 5.45 -5.02 16.23
CA TRP A 102 4.54 -6.13 16.48
C TRP A 102 5.26 -7.47 16.36
N ASP A 103 5.02 -8.36 17.32
CA ASP A 103 5.71 -9.66 17.46
C ASP A 103 5.24 -10.74 16.45
N GLY A 104 4.15 -10.47 15.72
CA GLY A 104 3.55 -11.42 14.77
C GLY A 104 2.58 -12.43 15.38
N VAL A 105 2.43 -12.44 16.70
CA VAL A 105 1.50 -13.34 17.40
C VAL A 105 0.11 -12.70 17.46
N ASP A 106 -0.87 -13.40 16.89
CA ASP A 106 -2.29 -13.03 16.96
C ASP A 106 -2.81 -13.16 18.40
N ARG A 107 -3.33 -12.05 18.94
CA ARG A 107 -3.94 -11.95 20.27
C ARG A 107 -5.39 -11.43 20.19
N SER A 108 -6.04 -11.67 19.05
CA SER A 108 -7.43 -11.25 18.82
C SER A 108 -8.44 -12.20 19.46
N ASN A 109 -9.70 -11.77 19.49
CA ASN A 109 -10.85 -12.61 19.85
C ASN A 109 -11.34 -13.49 18.67
N GLY A 110 -10.69 -13.43 17.50
CA GLY A 110 -11.11 -14.14 16.29
C GLY A 110 -12.29 -13.52 15.52
N PHE A 111 -12.77 -12.33 15.89
CA PHE A 111 -13.91 -11.67 15.23
C PHE A 111 -13.69 -11.48 13.73
N GLU A 112 -12.50 -11.02 13.32
CA GLU A 112 -12.19 -10.78 11.90
C GLU A 112 -12.28 -12.06 11.08
N LYS A 113 -11.71 -13.16 11.59
CA LYS A 113 -11.81 -14.48 10.96
C LYS A 113 -13.27 -14.93 10.81
N GLN A 114 -14.07 -14.81 11.86
CA GLN A 114 -15.50 -15.17 11.80
C GLN A 114 -16.27 -14.27 10.83
N MET A 115 -15.93 -12.99 10.76
CA MET A 115 -16.57 -12.02 9.88
C MET A 115 -16.29 -12.34 8.41
N PHE A 116 -15.05 -12.64 8.03
CA PHE A 116 -14.72 -13.09 6.67
C PHE A 116 -15.42 -14.39 6.30
N ASN A 117 -15.46 -15.36 7.22
CA ASN A 117 -16.19 -16.61 6.99
C ASN A 117 -17.67 -16.35 6.70
N ARG A 118 -18.33 -15.52 7.52
CA ARG A 118 -19.73 -15.14 7.32
C ARG A 118 -19.96 -14.42 5.99
N GLN A 119 -19.05 -13.53 5.59
CA GLN A 119 -19.15 -12.82 4.32
C GLN A 119 -18.98 -13.76 3.12
N ASN A 120 -18.06 -14.72 3.21
CA ASN A 120 -17.85 -15.74 2.17
C ASN A 120 -19.06 -16.68 2.07
N MET A 121 -19.61 -17.11 3.21
CA MET A 121 -20.83 -17.92 3.25
C MET A 121 -22.01 -17.20 2.59
N LYS A 122 -22.22 -15.93 2.94
CA LYS A 122 -23.28 -15.11 2.32
C LYS A 122 -23.11 -15.02 0.80
N GLN A 123 -21.89 -14.72 0.31
CA GLN A 123 -21.62 -14.66 -1.13
C GLN A 123 -21.82 -16.03 -1.82
N ALA A 124 -21.44 -17.13 -1.17
CA ALA A 124 -21.64 -18.47 -1.70
C ALA A 124 -23.13 -18.79 -1.84
N THR A 125 -23.93 -18.55 -0.79
CA THR A 125 -25.38 -18.77 -0.81
C THR A 125 -26.09 -17.90 -1.84
N GLU A 126 -25.71 -16.63 -2.00
CA GLU A 126 -26.27 -15.73 -3.02
C GLU A 126 -25.99 -16.25 -4.44
N ARG A 127 -24.76 -16.72 -4.70
CA ARG A 127 -24.39 -17.31 -6.00
C ARG A 127 -25.12 -18.61 -6.27
N GLU A 128 -25.23 -19.49 -5.28
CA GLU A 128 -26.00 -20.72 -5.39
C GLU A 128 -27.46 -20.41 -5.70
N ALA A 129 -28.11 -19.54 -4.90
CA ALA A 129 -29.50 -19.14 -5.11
C ALA A 129 -29.73 -18.57 -6.52
N TYR A 130 -28.80 -17.77 -7.03
CA TYR A 130 -28.85 -17.28 -8.41
C TYR A 130 -28.81 -18.42 -9.42
N LEU A 131 -27.86 -19.35 -9.30
CA LEU A 131 -27.75 -20.51 -10.20
C LEU A 131 -29.01 -21.38 -10.18
N TRP A 132 -29.58 -21.62 -8.99
CA TRP A 132 -30.85 -22.34 -8.84
C TRP A 132 -32.02 -21.60 -9.50
N SER A 133 -32.07 -20.26 -9.38
CA SER A 133 -33.15 -19.46 -9.97
C SER A 133 -33.13 -19.44 -11.52
N VAL A 134 -31.95 -19.62 -12.12
CA VAL A 134 -31.76 -19.59 -13.58
C VAL A 134 -31.92 -20.98 -14.21
N ALA A 135 -31.83 -22.05 -13.42
CA ALA A 135 -31.79 -23.42 -13.94
C ALA A 135 -33.05 -23.89 -14.72
N ASP A 136 -34.19 -23.21 -14.53
CA ASP A 136 -35.48 -23.56 -15.16
C ASP A 136 -36.00 -22.45 -16.12
N MET A 137 -35.18 -21.44 -16.44
CA MET A 137 -35.42 -20.49 -17.55
C MET A 137 -34.71 -20.96 -18.82
#